data_AF-A0A7S0X1E1-F1
#
_entry.id   AF-A0A7S0X1E1-F1
#
_cell.length_a   1.000
_cell.length_b   1.000
_cell.length_c   1.000
_cell.angle_alpha   90.00
_cell.angle_beta   90.00
_cell.angle_gamma   90.00
#
_symmetry.space_group_name_H-M   'P 1'
#
loop_
_entity.id
_entity.type
_entity.pdbx_description
1 polymer ?
#
loop_
_entity_poly.entity_id
_entity_poly.type
_entity_poly.pdbx_seq_one_letter_code
_entity_poly.pdbx_strand_id
1 'polypeptide(L)'
;GKQQPSSASGESSGQGSQLTMWQRVRDMYHAFGDCFWETGGQMVGAAGSEPSSLAARVVVVAYALMIVIMMALFTANTAAQVTTKTLSTVIKTRADLQGRRACTWEAWVDPLVNLYGLQPDELLAMPWESKADEAAMLSALKAGECDAIVLAEALLEYFNSVDCDVYLAGTGFYCTYLAFGFPKETPNTEVLAFSESLVKLDVQDQLLESLIEKFIVVANTPCTDSLTGGVQSEVVEFTQVSGLWIILASAMALGCAILFIKTCLLVAHGRLRGSACCRPRCTHDLPRKQQQQGQGQQQLEEQEQAVKLGHAPAASALLPAIAPSACVRGSLDGASPGLGSRRHQPPLSA
;
A
#
# COMPACT_ATOMS: atom_id res chain seq x y z
N GLY A 1 -15.65 -30.08 81.52
CA GLY A 1 -14.38 -30.84 81.43
C GLY A 1 -14.12 -31.16 79.97
N LYS A 2 -12.92 -31.09 79.40
CA LYS A 2 -11.52 -31.08 79.89
C LYS A 2 -10.76 -30.05 79.03
N GLN A 3 -10.06 -29.07 79.59
CA GLN A 3 -8.62 -29.07 79.93
C GLN A 3 -7.65 -29.27 78.74
N GLN A 4 -6.95 -28.16 78.40
CA GLN A 4 -5.64 -28.00 77.73
C GLN A 4 -4.54 -28.93 78.31
N PRO A 5 -3.34 -29.13 77.68
CA PRO A 5 -2.41 -28.11 77.14
C PRO A 5 -1.72 -28.57 75.80
N SER A 6 -0.76 -27.93 75.12
CA SER A 6 0.34 -27.04 75.50
C SER A 6 1.00 -26.46 74.22
N SER A 7 1.40 -25.20 74.31
CA SER A 7 2.57 -24.53 73.71
C SER A 7 3.59 -25.34 72.87
N ALA A 8 3.86 -24.86 71.65
CA ALA A 8 5.19 -24.92 71.04
C ALA A 8 5.38 -23.72 70.10
N SER A 9 5.74 -22.57 70.68
CA SER A 9 6.29 -21.40 69.98
C SER A 9 7.74 -21.71 69.59
N GLY A 10 7.95 -22.15 68.35
CA GLY A 10 9.27 -22.28 67.75
C GLY A 10 9.71 -20.94 67.16
N GLU A 11 10.47 -20.19 67.95
CA GLU A 11 11.23 -19.00 67.53
C GLU A 11 12.36 -19.44 66.58
N SER A 12 12.11 -19.42 65.27
CA SER A 12 13.13 -19.56 64.23
C SER A 12 13.78 -18.20 63.96
N SER A 13 14.52 -17.71 64.95
CA SER A 13 15.29 -16.47 64.88
C SER A 13 16.56 -16.68 64.05
N GLY A 14 16.70 -15.92 62.97
CA GLY A 14 18.01 -15.42 62.54
C GLY A 14 18.87 -16.29 61.63
N GLN A 15 18.32 -16.86 60.56
CA GLN A 15 19.15 -17.45 59.49
C GLN A 15 18.73 -17.04 58.07
N GLY A 16 18.17 -15.84 57.92
CA GLY A 16 17.65 -15.34 56.65
C GLY A 16 18.09 -13.91 56.35
N SER A 17 19.37 -13.65 56.11
CA SER A 17 19.80 -12.30 55.65
C SER A 17 21.09 -12.26 54.84
N GLN A 18 21.44 -13.33 54.13
CA GLN A 18 22.48 -13.28 53.09
C GLN A 18 22.03 -14.09 51.87
N LEU A 19 20.78 -13.92 51.44
CA LEU A 19 20.46 -14.14 50.04
C LEU A 19 21.31 -13.15 49.27
N THR A 20 22.42 -13.66 48.73
CA THR A 20 23.41 -12.87 48.01
C THR A 20 22.68 -11.98 47.01
N MET A 21 23.05 -10.70 46.95
CA MET A 21 22.50 -9.71 46.02
C MET A 21 22.30 -10.27 44.59
N TRP A 22 23.17 -11.17 44.17
CA TRP A 22 23.10 -11.95 42.93
C TRP A 22 21.84 -12.80 42.73
N GLN A 23 21.26 -13.40 43.77
CA GLN A 23 20.00 -14.15 43.67
C GLN A 23 18.83 -13.20 43.40
N ARG A 24 18.77 -12.04 44.07
CA ARG A 24 17.73 -11.03 43.83
C ARG A 24 17.78 -10.48 42.41
N VAL A 25 18.98 -10.21 41.89
CA VAL A 25 19.17 -9.74 40.50
C VAL A 25 18.71 -10.81 39.50
N ARG A 26 19.01 -12.09 39.76
CA ARG A 26 18.58 -13.21 38.91
C ARG A 26 17.05 -13.35 38.90
N ASP A 27 16.42 -13.31 40.06
CA ASP A 27 14.96 -13.44 40.20
C ASP A 27 14.24 -12.28 39.51
N MET A 28 14.79 -11.05 39.63
CA MET A 28 14.29 -9.88 38.91
C MET A 28 14.40 -10.03 37.39
N TYR A 29 15.50 -10.58 36.88
CA TYR A 29 15.68 -10.80 35.45
C TYR A 29 14.69 -11.84 34.89
N HIS A 30 14.46 -12.94 35.62
CA HIS A 30 13.46 -13.95 35.24
C HIS A 30 12.05 -13.37 35.27
N ALA A 31 11.68 -12.63 36.32
CA ALA A 31 10.37 -11.99 36.41
C ALA A 31 10.14 -10.97 35.28
N PHE A 32 11.16 -10.19 34.92
CA PHE A 32 11.06 -9.27 33.78
C PHE A 32 10.91 -10.02 32.45
N GLY A 33 11.66 -11.11 32.27
CA GLY A 33 11.56 -11.98 31.10
C GLY A 33 10.17 -12.60 30.95
N ASP A 34 9.58 -13.09 32.05
CA ASP A 34 8.25 -13.68 32.06
C ASP A 34 7.17 -12.60 31.78
N CYS A 35 7.28 -11.41 32.37
CA CYS A 35 6.39 -10.29 32.06
C CYS A 35 6.49 -9.86 30.60
N PHE A 36 7.71 -9.79 30.05
CA PHE A 36 7.92 -9.45 28.65
C PHE A 36 7.38 -10.53 27.71
N TRP A 37 7.61 -11.80 28.02
CA TRP A 37 7.10 -12.94 27.25
C TRP A 37 5.58 -13.02 27.25
N GLU A 38 4.94 -12.81 28.40
CA GLU A 38 3.48 -12.78 28.48
C GLU A 38 2.89 -11.58 27.73
N THR A 39 3.48 -10.39 27.88
CA THR A 39 2.99 -9.17 27.20
C THR A 39 3.21 -9.24 25.69
N GLY A 40 4.41 -9.66 25.25
CA GLY A 40 4.76 -9.80 23.84
C GLY A 40 4.07 -10.98 23.17
N GLY A 41 3.96 -12.11 23.88
CA GLY A 41 3.30 -13.31 23.42
C GLY A 41 1.79 -13.11 23.25
N GLN A 42 1.14 -12.29 24.08
CA GLN A 42 -0.28 -11.95 23.89
C GLN A 42 -0.51 -11.13 22.62
N MET A 43 0.44 -10.29 22.19
CA MET A 43 0.31 -9.54 20.93
C MET A 43 0.23 -10.43 19.70
N VAL A 44 0.95 -11.56 19.72
CA VAL A 44 1.05 -12.51 18.62
C VAL A 44 0.15 -13.74 18.82
N GLY A 45 -0.69 -13.75 19.86
CA GLY A 45 -1.58 -14.87 20.18
C GLY A 45 -0.86 -16.14 20.67
N ALA A 46 0.38 -16.02 21.15
CA ALA A 46 1.24 -17.14 21.56
C ALA A 46 1.35 -17.36 23.08
N ALA A 47 0.81 -16.45 23.91
CA ALA A 47 0.84 -16.56 25.38
C ALA A 47 -0.50 -17.06 25.94
N GLY A 48 -0.43 -17.91 26.98
CA GLY A 48 -1.57 -18.67 27.51
C GLY A 48 -1.89 -18.45 28.98
N SER A 49 -1.35 -17.42 29.64
CA SER A 49 -1.71 -17.12 31.03
C SER A 49 -2.85 -16.09 31.13
N GLU A 50 -3.93 -16.45 31.82
CA GLU A 50 -5.03 -15.53 32.08
C GLU A 50 -4.68 -14.59 33.25
N PRO A 51 -4.81 -13.26 33.09
CA PRO A 51 -4.62 -12.33 34.20
C PRO A 51 -5.68 -12.57 35.29
N SER A 52 -5.19 -12.78 36.53
CA SER A 52 -6.03 -13.15 37.67
C SER A 52 -6.80 -11.99 38.30
N SER A 53 -6.43 -10.73 38.04
CA SER A 53 -7.09 -9.54 38.61
C SER A 53 -7.91 -8.75 37.58
N LEU A 54 -9.06 -8.22 38.01
CA LEU A 54 -9.96 -7.41 37.17
C LEU A 54 -9.26 -6.15 36.63
N ALA A 55 -8.46 -5.48 37.45
CA ALA A 55 -7.68 -4.31 37.04
C ALA A 55 -6.67 -4.66 35.92
N ALA A 56 -5.98 -5.81 36.03
CA ALA A 56 -5.06 -6.27 35.00
C ALA A 56 -5.79 -6.60 33.69
N ARG A 57 -6.99 -7.18 33.76
CA ARG A 57 -7.82 -7.47 32.57
C ARG A 57 -8.17 -6.20 31.78
N VAL A 58 -8.55 -5.11 32.47
CA VAL A 58 -8.85 -3.82 31.81
C VAL A 58 -7.61 -3.24 31.11
N VAL A 59 -6.44 -3.31 31.75
CA VAL A 59 -5.18 -2.84 31.16
C VAL A 59 -4.81 -3.67 29.94
N VAL A 60 -4.93 -5.00 30.00
CA VAL A 60 -4.66 -5.89 28.86
C VAL A 60 -5.59 -5.61 27.69
N VAL A 61 -6.89 -5.37 27.92
CA VAL A 61 -7.84 -5.01 26.86
C VAL A 61 -7.49 -3.66 26.21
N ALA A 62 -7.17 -2.64 27.00
CA ALA A 62 -6.77 -1.33 26.47
C ALA A 62 -5.46 -1.41 25.67
N TYR A 63 -4.52 -2.23 26.13
CA TYR A 63 -3.26 -2.48 25.45
C TYR A 63 -3.44 -3.26 24.13
N ALA A 64 -4.25 -4.31 24.14
CA ALA A 64 -4.61 -5.08 22.96
C ALA A 64 -5.29 -4.19 21.90
N LEU A 65 -6.21 -3.32 22.32
CA LEU A 65 -6.84 -2.34 21.44
C LEU A 65 -5.81 -1.39 20.81
N MET A 66 -4.83 -0.91 21.59
CA MET A 66 -3.77 -0.04 21.08
C MET A 66 -2.92 -0.73 20.02
N ILE A 67 -2.52 -1.99 20.24
CA ILE A 67 -1.74 -2.77 19.27
C ILE A 67 -2.52 -3.00 17.98
N VAL A 68 -3.80 -3.36 18.08
CA VAL A 68 -4.67 -3.56 16.89
C VAL A 68 -4.76 -2.26 16.08
N ILE A 69 -4.91 -1.12 16.74
CA ILE A 69 -4.93 0.19 16.07
C ILE A 69 -3.58 0.50 15.41
N MET A 70 -2.45 0.24 16.08
CA MET A 70 -1.12 0.45 15.49
C MET A 70 -0.88 -0.45 14.28
N MET A 71 -1.27 -1.73 14.36
CA MET A 71 -1.18 -2.65 13.21
C MET A 71 -2.08 -2.18 12.07
N ALA A 72 -3.31 -1.74 12.35
CA ALA A 72 -4.21 -1.22 11.33
C ALA A 72 -3.64 0.02 10.63
N LEU A 73 -3.05 0.96 11.38
CA LEU A 73 -2.40 2.16 10.82
C LEU A 73 -1.16 1.83 10.00
N PHE A 74 -0.34 0.87 10.46
CA PHE A 74 0.81 0.41 9.69
C PHE A 74 0.38 -0.23 8.36
N THR A 75 -0.63 -1.10 8.40
CA THR A 75 -1.19 -1.72 7.20
C THR A 75 -1.81 -0.68 6.26
N ALA A 76 -2.56 0.29 6.80
CA ALA A 76 -3.17 1.36 6.01
C ALA A 76 -2.13 2.25 5.33
N ASN A 77 -1.08 2.66 6.05
CA ASN A 77 0.01 3.47 5.48
C ASN A 77 0.81 2.69 4.43
N THR A 78 1.06 1.41 4.69
CA THR A 78 1.75 0.54 3.72
C THR A 78 0.90 0.36 2.46
N ALA A 79 -0.40 0.09 2.61
CA ALA A 79 -1.34 0.00 1.50
C ALA A 79 -1.37 1.30 0.69
N ALA A 80 -1.45 2.46 1.36
CA ALA A 80 -1.41 3.77 0.69
C ALA A 80 -0.10 3.97 -0.09
N GLN A 81 1.05 3.62 0.48
CA GLN A 81 2.33 3.73 -0.22
C GLN A 81 2.40 2.83 -1.46
N VAL A 82 1.90 1.59 -1.36
CA VAL A 82 1.81 0.68 -2.51
C VAL A 82 0.90 1.29 -3.58
N THR A 83 -0.29 1.79 -3.21
CA THR A 83 -1.20 2.46 -4.15
C THR A 83 -0.58 3.69 -4.82
N THR A 84 0.19 4.50 -4.09
CA THR A 84 0.84 5.70 -4.69
C THR A 84 1.96 5.35 -5.67
N LYS A 85 2.69 4.26 -5.43
CA LYS A 85 3.77 3.81 -6.32
C LYS A 85 3.23 3.14 -7.56
N THR A 86 2.12 2.41 -7.42
CA THR A 86 1.46 1.79 -8.56
C THR A 86 0.83 2.85 -9.48
N LEU A 87 0.31 3.95 -8.93
CA LEU A 87 -0.22 5.07 -9.72
C LEU A 87 0.84 6.04 -10.28
N SER A 88 2.12 5.87 -9.96
CA SER A 88 3.14 6.77 -10.48
C SER A 88 3.51 6.37 -11.90
N THR A 89 2.81 6.97 -12.88
CA THR A 89 3.28 6.99 -14.27
C THR A 89 4.67 7.63 -14.31
N VAL A 90 5.55 7.10 -15.15
CA VAL A 90 6.93 7.58 -15.25
C VAL A 90 6.99 8.97 -15.89
N ILE A 91 5.95 9.33 -16.66
CA ILE A 91 5.81 10.61 -17.35
C ILE A 91 4.55 11.28 -16.79
N LYS A 92 4.73 12.43 -16.12
CA LYS A 92 3.62 13.21 -15.54
C LYS A 92 3.55 14.60 -16.16
N THR A 93 4.71 15.16 -16.46
CA THR A 93 4.86 16.52 -16.95
C THR A 93 5.70 16.53 -18.22
N ARG A 94 5.63 17.65 -18.96
CA ARG A 94 6.50 17.88 -20.11
C ARG A 94 8.00 17.79 -19.78
N ALA A 95 8.40 18.10 -18.53
CA ALA A 95 9.79 18.05 -18.12
C ALA A 95 10.31 16.61 -18.06
N ASP A 96 9.42 15.64 -17.79
CA ASP A 96 9.77 14.22 -17.75
C ASP A 96 10.02 13.63 -19.15
N LEU A 97 9.60 14.33 -20.22
CA LEU A 97 9.90 13.98 -21.61
C LEU A 97 11.33 14.35 -22.02
N GLN A 98 11.99 15.27 -21.31
CA GLN A 98 13.38 15.63 -21.60
C GLN A 98 14.29 14.45 -21.26
N GLY A 99 15.12 14.05 -22.22
CA GLY A 99 15.99 12.87 -22.15
C GLY A 99 15.29 11.55 -22.48
N ARG A 100 14.03 11.57 -22.93
CA ARG A 100 13.29 10.37 -23.39
C ARG A 100 12.97 10.48 -24.85
N ARG A 101 12.85 9.34 -25.53
CA ARG A 101 12.46 9.34 -26.95
C ARG A 101 10.94 9.39 -27.04
N ALA A 102 10.39 10.46 -27.60
CA ALA A 102 8.96 10.61 -27.83
C ALA A 102 8.66 10.53 -29.34
N CYS A 103 7.72 9.66 -29.70
CA CYS A 103 7.15 9.55 -31.03
C CYS A 103 6.13 10.67 -31.25
N THR A 104 6.17 11.34 -32.40
CA THR A 104 5.17 12.35 -32.75
C THR A 104 4.95 12.39 -34.27
N TRP A 105 3.92 13.10 -34.70
CA TRP A 105 3.69 13.35 -36.12
C TRP A 105 4.79 14.28 -36.66
N GLU A 106 5.36 13.94 -37.82
CA GLU A 106 6.45 14.68 -38.45
C GLU A 106 6.19 16.19 -38.58
N ALA A 107 4.95 16.61 -38.86
CA ALA A 107 4.60 18.03 -38.97
C ALA A 107 4.61 18.79 -37.63
N TRP A 108 4.64 18.08 -36.51
CA TRP A 108 4.62 18.67 -35.17
C TRP A 108 6.00 18.76 -34.53
N VAL A 109 7.03 18.17 -35.11
CA VAL A 109 8.40 18.22 -34.56
C VAL A 109 8.86 19.67 -34.42
N ASP A 110 8.78 20.47 -35.48
CA ASP A 110 9.24 21.87 -35.45
C ASP A 110 8.46 22.73 -34.44
N PRO A 111 7.11 22.72 -34.40
CA PRO A 111 6.36 23.39 -33.33
C PRO A 111 6.74 22.90 -31.93
N LEU A 112 6.95 21.58 -31.77
CA LEU A 112 7.24 21.00 -30.46
C LEU A 112 8.59 21.47 -29.92
N VAL A 113 9.61 21.49 -30.77
CA VAL A 113 10.95 21.99 -30.45
C VAL A 113 10.91 23.50 -30.19
N ASN A 114 10.34 24.28 -31.10
CA ASN A 114 10.41 25.74 -31.04
C ASN A 114 9.55 26.36 -29.93
N LEU A 115 8.38 25.79 -29.65
CA LEU A 115 7.45 26.35 -28.67
C LEU A 115 7.61 25.74 -27.27
N TYR A 116 7.99 24.47 -27.17
CA TYR A 116 8.03 23.77 -25.87
C TYR A 116 9.44 23.36 -25.44
N GLY A 117 10.46 23.57 -26.27
CA GLY A 117 11.85 23.32 -25.90
C GLY A 117 12.17 21.83 -25.71
N LEU A 118 11.46 20.95 -26.43
CA LEU A 118 11.86 19.56 -26.58
C LEU A 118 13.06 19.48 -27.52
N GLN A 119 13.97 18.53 -27.30
CA GLN A 119 15.13 18.41 -28.18
C GLN A 119 14.75 17.63 -29.45
N PRO A 120 15.25 18.03 -30.63
CA PRO A 120 14.90 17.38 -31.89
C PRO A 120 15.39 15.93 -31.97
N ASP A 121 16.47 15.58 -31.28
CA ASP A 121 17.00 14.20 -31.17
C ASP A 121 16.19 13.31 -30.23
N GLU A 122 15.39 13.90 -29.35
CA GLU A 122 14.43 13.21 -28.48
C GLU A 122 13.11 12.92 -29.20
N LEU A 123 12.83 13.59 -30.33
CA LEU A 123 11.58 13.45 -31.07
C LEU A 123 11.76 12.54 -32.30
N LEU A 124 11.08 11.40 -32.29
CA LEU A 124 11.01 10.51 -33.45
C LEU A 124 9.84 10.93 -34.34
N ALA A 125 10.16 11.57 -35.46
CA ALA A 125 9.20 11.95 -36.49
C ALA A 125 8.65 10.69 -37.19
N MET A 126 7.33 10.53 -37.19
CA MET A 126 6.68 9.42 -37.90
C MET A 126 5.56 9.93 -38.82
N PRO A 127 5.32 9.22 -39.94
CA PRO A 127 4.22 9.54 -40.85
C PRO A 127 2.86 9.34 -40.16
N TRP A 128 1.83 10.05 -40.64
CA TRP A 128 0.47 10.00 -40.09
C TRP A 128 -0.61 10.07 -41.19
N GLU A 129 -0.37 9.45 -42.34
CA GLU A 129 -1.27 9.59 -43.50
C GLU A 129 -2.26 8.42 -43.59
N SER A 130 -1.95 7.28 -42.98
CA SER A 130 -2.74 6.06 -43.08
C SER A 130 -2.93 5.35 -41.75
N LYS A 131 -3.93 4.46 -41.70
CA LYS A 131 -4.12 3.55 -40.55
C LYS A 131 -2.92 2.62 -40.31
N ALA A 132 -2.14 2.34 -41.35
CA ALA A 132 -0.93 1.54 -41.20
C ALA A 132 0.15 2.33 -40.42
N ASP A 133 0.22 3.64 -40.61
CA ASP A 133 1.15 4.51 -39.89
C ASP A 133 0.75 4.67 -38.41
N GLU A 134 -0.56 4.77 -38.14
CA GLU A 134 -1.11 4.73 -36.78
C GLU A 134 -0.71 3.44 -36.04
N ALA A 135 -0.92 2.28 -36.68
CA ALA A 135 -0.52 0.99 -36.13
C ALA A 135 1.01 0.89 -35.96
N ALA A 136 1.78 1.44 -36.90
CA ALA A 136 3.24 1.49 -36.81
C ALA A 136 3.71 2.33 -35.62
N MET A 137 3.10 3.50 -35.40
CA MET A 137 3.41 4.36 -34.24
C MET A 137 3.11 3.67 -32.91
N LEU A 138 1.96 3.00 -32.80
CA LEU A 138 1.64 2.21 -31.60
C LEU A 138 2.61 1.03 -31.43
N SER A 139 2.98 0.36 -32.52
CA SER A 139 3.95 -0.74 -32.47
C SER A 139 5.35 -0.28 -32.03
N ALA A 140 5.77 0.92 -32.44
CA ALA A 140 7.04 1.52 -32.04
C ALA A 140 7.07 1.82 -30.52
N LEU A 141 5.95 2.30 -29.97
CA LEU A 141 5.80 2.45 -28.52
C LEU A 141 5.90 1.10 -27.80
N LYS A 142 5.19 0.08 -28.28
CA LYS A 142 5.22 -1.28 -27.67
C LYS A 142 6.58 -1.97 -27.80
N ALA A 143 7.30 -1.71 -28.88
CA ALA A 143 8.65 -2.23 -29.11
C ALA A 143 9.72 -1.51 -28.26
N GLY A 144 9.37 -0.40 -27.60
CA GLY A 144 10.33 0.44 -26.88
C GLY A 144 11.22 1.26 -27.79
N GLU A 145 10.83 1.47 -29.06
CA GLU A 145 11.51 2.40 -29.97
C GLU A 145 11.29 3.86 -29.59
N CYS A 146 10.19 4.15 -28.88
CA CYS A 146 9.97 5.37 -28.13
C CYS A 146 9.34 5.05 -26.78
N ASP A 147 9.58 5.93 -25.80
CA ASP A 147 9.08 5.82 -24.44
C ASP A 147 7.68 6.41 -24.28
N ALA A 148 7.27 7.28 -25.23
CA ALA A 148 5.99 7.97 -25.22
C ALA A 148 5.54 8.34 -26.64
N ILE A 149 4.23 8.57 -26.82
CA ILE A 149 3.66 9.19 -28.02
C ILE A 149 3.09 10.56 -27.61
N VAL A 150 3.42 11.59 -28.39
CA VAL A 150 2.92 12.97 -28.22
C VAL A 150 2.03 13.31 -29.40
N LEU A 151 0.72 13.25 -29.18
CA LEU A 151 -0.32 13.57 -30.16
C LEU A 151 -1.45 14.41 -29.53
N ALA A 152 -2.48 14.74 -30.30
CA ALA A 152 -3.69 15.39 -29.78
C ALA A 152 -4.41 14.45 -28.79
N GLU A 153 -4.93 15.03 -27.72
CA GLU A 153 -5.59 14.30 -26.61
C GLU A 153 -6.71 13.37 -27.10
N ALA A 154 -7.64 13.88 -27.91
CA ALA A 154 -8.75 13.07 -28.44
C ALA A 154 -8.30 11.82 -29.21
N LEU A 155 -7.12 11.89 -29.86
CA LEU A 155 -6.56 10.75 -30.60
C LEU A 155 -5.87 9.76 -29.66
N LEU A 156 -5.19 10.26 -28.63
CA LEU A 156 -4.60 9.42 -27.58
C LEU A 156 -5.69 8.72 -26.75
N GLU A 157 -6.81 9.40 -26.46
CA GLU A 157 -7.99 8.80 -25.82
C GLU A 157 -8.57 7.66 -26.67
N TYR A 158 -8.65 7.86 -27.98
CA TYR A 158 -9.06 6.81 -28.90
C TYR A 158 -8.10 5.61 -28.85
N PHE A 159 -6.78 5.80 -28.87
CA PHE A 159 -5.82 4.67 -28.73
C PHE A 159 -5.95 3.95 -27.40
N ASN A 160 -6.11 4.70 -26.31
CA ASN A 160 -6.34 4.14 -24.99
C ASN A 160 -7.65 3.33 -24.91
N SER A 161 -8.66 3.66 -25.73
CA SER A 161 -9.92 2.90 -25.80
C SER A 161 -9.84 1.62 -26.65
N VAL A 162 -8.96 1.62 -27.66
CA VAL A 162 -8.81 0.51 -28.62
C VAL A 162 -7.76 -0.50 -28.15
N ASP A 163 -6.73 -0.04 -27.45
CA ASP A 163 -5.57 -0.83 -27.06
C ASP A 163 -5.27 -0.67 -25.57
N CYS A 164 -5.49 -1.74 -24.80
CA CYS A 164 -5.37 -1.70 -23.35
C CYS A 164 -3.93 -1.80 -22.83
N ASP A 165 -2.95 -2.01 -23.72
CA ASP A 165 -1.53 -2.06 -23.36
C ASP A 165 -0.89 -0.66 -23.30
N VAL A 166 -1.62 0.36 -23.77
CA VAL A 166 -1.19 1.75 -23.73
C VAL A 166 -2.11 2.54 -22.82
N TYR A 167 -1.58 3.57 -22.18
CA TYR A 167 -2.35 4.46 -21.33
C TYR A 167 -1.95 5.92 -21.54
N LEU A 168 -2.90 6.83 -21.28
CA LEU A 168 -2.63 8.26 -21.32
C LEU A 168 -1.78 8.67 -20.11
N ALA A 169 -0.60 9.25 -20.36
CA ALA A 169 0.34 9.65 -19.33
C ALA A 169 0.38 11.18 -19.15
N GLY A 170 0.26 11.64 -17.90
CA GLY A 170 0.38 13.06 -17.55
C GLY A 170 -0.83 13.90 -17.94
N THR A 171 -0.69 15.21 -17.78
CA THR A 171 -1.69 16.20 -18.23
C THR A 171 -1.25 16.82 -19.55
N GLY A 172 -2.17 17.05 -20.47
CA GLY A 172 -1.90 17.80 -21.69
C GLY A 172 -1.21 19.14 -21.37
N PHE A 173 -0.08 19.41 -22.03
CA PHE A 173 0.71 20.64 -21.81
C PHE A 173 0.35 21.75 -22.80
N TYR A 174 -0.54 21.47 -23.77
CA TYR A 174 -1.06 22.44 -24.72
C TYR A 174 -2.53 22.17 -25.02
N CYS A 175 -3.33 23.23 -24.95
CA CYS A 175 -4.71 23.18 -25.41
C CYS A 175 -4.75 23.65 -26.87
N THR A 176 -5.02 22.72 -27.78
CA THR A 176 -5.40 23.07 -29.15
C THR A 176 -6.90 23.01 -29.28
N TYR A 177 -7.48 23.98 -29.98
CA TYR A 177 -8.89 23.96 -30.33
C TYR A 177 -9.02 23.52 -31.79
N LEU A 178 -9.81 22.48 -32.03
CA LEU A 178 -10.21 22.13 -33.38
C LEU A 178 -11.21 23.18 -33.87
N ALA A 179 -11.00 23.67 -35.08
CA ALA A 179 -11.85 24.69 -35.68
C ALA A 179 -12.16 24.34 -37.14
N PHE A 180 -13.33 24.80 -37.60
CA PHE A 180 -13.70 24.70 -39.00
C PHE A 180 -13.15 25.92 -39.76
N GLY A 181 -12.34 25.65 -40.79
CA GLY A 181 -11.84 26.67 -41.69
C GLY A 181 -12.81 26.91 -42.84
N PHE A 182 -13.14 28.18 -43.08
CA PHE A 182 -13.96 28.59 -44.22
C PHE A 182 -13.11 29.32 -45.27
N PRO A 183 -13.41 29.18 -46.56
CA PRO A 183 -12.84 30.05 -47.60
C PRO A 183 -13.03 31.52 -47.26
N LYS A 184 -12.08 32.36 -47.69
CA LYS A 184 -12.10 33.80 -47.40
C LYS A 184 -13.36 34.51 -47.92
N GLU A 185 -13.98 33.98 -48.96
CA GLU A 185 -15.15 34.56 -49.62
C GLU A 185 -16.48 34.14 -48.97
N THR A 186 -16.46 33.24 -47.98
CA THR A 186 -17.68 32.80 -47.28
C THR A 186 -18.31 33.99 -46.54
N PRO A 187 -19.60 34.30 -46.76
CA PRO A 187 -20.26 35.39 -46.07
C PRO A 187 -20.23 35.21 -44.54
N ASN A 188 -19.92 36.29 -43.81
CA ASN A 188 -19.87 36.26 -42.35
C ASN A 188 -21.17 35.76 -41.71
N THR A 189 -22.31 35.99 -42.37
CA THR A 189 -23.62 35.52 -41.91
C THR A 189 -23.71 33.99 -41.87
N GLU A 190 -23.08 33.30 -42.82
CA GLU A 190 -23.07 31.83 -42.86
C GLU A 190 -22.11 31.27 -41.81
N VAL A 191 -20.93 31.87 -41.66
CA VAL A 191 -19.96 31.49 -40.62
C VAL A 191 -20.58 31.63 -39.23
N LEU A 192 -21.25 32.76 -38.96
CA LEU A 192 -21.95 32.98 -37.70
C LEU A 192 -23.09 31.99 -37.48
N ALA A 193 -23.92 31.74 -38.50
CA ALA A 193 -25.01 30.77 -38.40
C ALA A 193 -24.50 29.33 -38.13
N PHE A 194 -23.36 28.97 -38.71
CA PHE A 194 -22.69 27.69 -38.43
C PHE A 194 -22.15 27.64 -37.00
N SER A 195 -21.45 28.68 -36.54
CA SER A 195 -20.96 28.77 -35.16
C SER A 195 -22.11 28.71 -34.14
N GLU A 196 -23.21 29.41 -34.38
CA GLU A 196 -24.40 29.33 -33.52
C GLU A 196 -24.99 27.91 -33.50
N SER A 197 -24.99 27.21 -34.63
CA SER A 197 -25.46 25.83 -34.70
C SER A 197 -24.56 24.87 -33.92
N LEU A 198 -23.24 25.05 -33.98
CA LEU A 198 -22.29 24.28 -33.17
C LEU A 198 -22.50 24.50 -31.66
N VAL A 199 -22.72 25.75 -31.24
CA VAL A 199 -22.99 26.05 -29.82
C VAL A 199 -24.30 25.41 -29.35
N LYS A 200 -25.33 25.37 -30.21
CA LYS A 200 -26.59 24.67 -29.89
C LYS A 200 -26.38 23.17 -29.72
N LEU A 201 -25.60 22.54 -30.60
CA LEU A 201 -25.27 21.12 -30.50
C LEU A 201 -24.52 20.75 -29.22
N ASP A 202 -23.66 21.64 -28.75
CA ASP A 202 -22.89 21.46 -27.51
C ASP A 202 -23.76 21.68 -26.26
N VAL A 203 -24.42 22.83 -26.16
CA VAL A 203 -25.08 23.26 -24.91
C VAL A 203 -26.48 22.68 -24.74
N GLN A 204 -27.27 22.55 -25.81
CA GLN A 204 -28.69 22.19 -25.69
C GLN A 204 -28.94 20.69 -25.82
N ASP A 205 -28.27 20.05 -26.78
CA ASP A 205 -28.64 18.69 -27.17
C ASP A 205 -27.74 17.61 -26.55
N GLN A 206 -26.64 17.99 -25.87
CA GLN A 206 -25.59 17.06 -25.40
C GLN A 206 -25.13 16.08 -26.50
N LEU A 207 -25.34 16.45 -27.76
CA LEU A 207 -25.10 15.56 -28.88
C LEU A 207 -23.59 15.38 -29.08
N LEU A 208 -22.80 16.43 -28.79
CA LEU A 208 -21.35 16.35 -28.88
C LEU A 208 -20.78 15.32 -27.90
N GLU A 209 -21.24 15.31 -26.64
CA GLU A 209 -20.86 14.29 -25.66
C GLU A 209 -21.25 12.88 -26.13
N SER A 210 -22.46 12.74 -26.67
CA SER A 210 -22.94 11.46 -27.24
C SER A 210 -22.10 10.99 -28.43
N LEU A 211 -21.59 11.91 -29.25
CA LEU A 211 -20.70 11.60 -30.37
C LEU A 211 -19.31 11.18 -29.86
N ILE A 212 -18.78 11.86 -28.85
CA ILE A 212 -17.51 11.51 -28.21
C ILE A 212 -17.60 10.11 -27.60
N GLU A 213 -18.64 9.84 -26.81
CA GLU A 213 -18.86 8.53 -26.20
C GLU A 213 -19.04 7.44 -27.26
N LYS A 214 -19.67 7.75 -28.39
CA LYS A 214 -19.91 6.77 -29.46
C LYS A 214 -18.70 6.47 -30.32
N PHE A 215 -17.87 7.47 -30.62
CA PHE A 215 -16.80 7.37 -31.62
C PHE A 215 -15.39 7.37 -31.04
N ILE A 216 -15.17 8.00 -29.88
CA ILE A 216 -13.86 8.08 -29.21
C ILE A 216 -13.78 7.03 -28.11
N VAL A 217 -14.77 7.00 -27.21
CA VAL A 217 -14.84 6.01 -26.13
C VAL A 217 -15.47 4.73 -26.67
N VAL A 218 -14.71 3.94 -27.44
CA VAL A 218 -15.27 2.73 -28.06
C VAL A 218 -15.69 1.73 -26.97
N ALA A 219 -16.98 1.73 -26.62
CA ALA A 219 -17.57 0.95 -25.53
C ALA A 219 -17.42 -0.59 -25.67
N ASN A 220 -16.90 -1.08 -26.80
CA ASN A 220 -16.87 -2.50 -27.14
C ASN A 220 -15.60 -3.22 -26.70
N THR A 221 -14.56 -2.50 -26.27
CA THR A 221 -13.38 -3.08 -25.64
C THR A 221 -13.30 -2.54 -24.22
N PRO A 222 -13.85 -3.25 -23.22
CA PRO A 222 -13.60 -2.91 -21.84
C PRO A 222 -12.12 -3.18 -21.58
N CYS A 223 -11.27 -2.19 -21.83
CA CYS A 223 -10.06 -2.01 -21.07
C CYS A 223 -10.55 -1.77 -19.64
N THR A 224 -10.75 -2.86 -18.90
CA THR A 224 -11.36 -2.87 -17.56
C THR A 224 -10.56 -1.96 -16.65
N ASP A 225 -10.94 -0.67 -16.58
CA ASP A 225 -10.20 0.42 -15.93
C ASP A 225 -8.77 0.04 -15.60
N SER A 226 -8.05 -0.31 -16.68
CA SER A 226 -6.62 -0.47 -16.66
C SER A 226 -5.99 0.93 -16.65
N LEU A 227 -6.57 1.86 -15.89
CA LEU A 227 -5.79 2.85 -15.15
C LEU A 227 -4.84 2.15 -14.15
N THR A 228 -4.99 0.83 -14.01
CA THR A 228 -3.98 -0.13 -13.62
C THR A 228 -3.26 -0.83 -14.80
N GLY A 229 -3.08 -0.18 -15.95
CA GLY A 229 -2.48 -0.68 -17.20
C GLY A 229 -0.95 -0.81 -17.12
N GLY A 230 -0.51 -1.64 -16.17
CA GLY A 230 0.86 -1.71 -15.68
C GLY A 230 0.90 -1.85 -14.16
N VAL A 231 -0.20 -1.57 -13.48
CA VAL A 231 -0.48 -2.11 -12.16
C VAL A 231 -1.20 -3.42 -12.39
N GLN A 232 -0.46 -4.46 -12.78
CA GLN A 232 -0.78 -5.72 -12.11
C GLN A 232 -0.85 -5.32 -10.63
N SER A 233 -2.00 -5.45 -9.96
CA SER A 233 -2.04 -5.35 -8.50
C SER A 233 -0.81 -6.11 -8.07
N GLU A 234 0.27 -5.42 -7.65
CA GLU A 234 1.59 -6.04 -7.57
C GLU A 234 1.33 -7.25 -6.72
N VAL A 235 1.30 -8.43 -7.37
CA VAL A 235 0.82 -9.64 -6.72
C VAL A 235 1.95 -9.89 -5.78
N VAL A 236 1.77 -9.46 -4.53
CA VAL A 236 2.84 -9.17 -3.56
C VAL A 236 3.93 -10.18 -3.78
N GLU A 237 4.97 -9.77 -4.52
CA GLU A 237 5.87 -10.77 -5.07
C GLU A 237 6.59 -11.39 -3.88
N PHE A 238 6.92 -12.68 -3.99
CA PHE A 238 7.64 -13.38 -2.94
C PHE A 238 8.95 -12.66 -2.57
N THR A 239 9.53 -11.91 -3.51
CA THR A 239 10.67 -11.02 -3.33
C THR A 239 10.42 -9.91 -2.30
N GLN A 240 9.24 -9.29 -2.30
CA GLN A 240 8.87 -8.22 -1.35
C GLN A 240 8.71 -8.76 0.08
N VAL A 241 8.33 -10.04 0.25
CA VAL A 241 8.17 -10.70 1.56
C VAL A 241 9.45 -11.42 2.00
N SER A 242 10.46 -11.55 1.14
CA SER A 242 11.70 -12.29 1.43
C SER A 242 12.43 -11.77 2.67
N GLY A 243 12.39 -10.47 2.94
CA GLY A 243 12.99 -9.87 4.13
C GLY A 243 12.40 -10.41 5.44
N LEU A 244 11.10 -10.73 5.46
CA LEU A 244 10.44 -11.31 6.63
C LEU A 244 10.98 -12.71 6.95
N TRP A 245 11.23 -13.52 5.92
CA TRP A 245 11.80 -14.85 6.08
C TRP A 245 13.24 -14.81 6.59
N ILE A 246 14.03 -13.84 6.15
CA ILE A 246 15.40 -13.63 6.65
C ILE A 246 15.38 -13.27 8.13
N ILE A 247 14.47 -12.38 8.55
CA ILE A 247 14.32 -12.01 9.97
C ILE A 247 13.93 -13.25 10.79
N LEU A 248 12.95 -14.03 10.33
CA LEU A 248 12.52 -15.26 11.01
C LEU A 248 13.67 -16.28 11.13
N ALA A 249 14.40 -16.53 10.05
CA ALA A 249 15.55 -17.43 10.04
C ALA A 249 16.66 -16.95 10.99
N SER A 250 16.93 -15.64 11.02
CA SER A 250 17.94 -15.05 11.92
C SER A 250 17.55 -15.19 13.39
N ALA A 251 16.27 -15.00 13.73
CA ALA A 251 15.75 -15.17 15.08
C ALA A 251 15.85 -16.63 15.53
N MET A 252 15.52 -17.57 14.65
CA MET A 252 15.65 -19.00 14.91
C MET A 252 17.12 -19.41 15.12
N ALA A 253 18.04 -18.93 14.28
CA ALA A 253 19.47 -19.18 14.41
C ALA A 253 20.02 -18.62 15.74
N LEU A 254 19.63 -17.40 16.11
CA LEU A 254 20.00 -16.77 17.37
C LEU A 254 19.46 -17.57 18.58
N GLY A 255 18.21 -18.02 18.52
CA GLY A 255 17.62 -18.88 19.54
C GLY A 255 18.39 -20.18 19.72
N CYS A 256 18.72 -20.87 18.63
CA CYS A 256 19.55 -22.07 18.65
C CYS A 256 20.95 -21.79 19.24
N ALA A 257 21.58 -20.67 18.87
CA ALA A 257 22.88 -20.29 19.40
C ALA A 257 22.86 -20.05 20.92
N ILE A 258 21.83 -19.35 21.42
CA ILE A 258 21.66 -19.12 22.87
C ILE A 258 21.46 -20.43 23.63
N LEU A 259 20.63 -21.34 23.10
CA LEU A 259 20.41 -22.66 23.70
C LEU A 259 21.70 -23.50 23.70
N PHE A 260 22.47 -23.44 22.62
CA PHE A 260 23.75 -24.12 22.52
C PHE A 260 24.75 -23.58 23.55
N ILE A 261 24.90 -22.25 23.64
CA ILE A 261 25.77 -21.61 24.64
C ILE A 261 25.37 -22.01 26.06
N LYS A 262 24.08 -21.95 26.40
CA LYS A 262 23.57 -22.35 27.72
C LYS A 262 23.90 -23.81 28.03
N THR A 263 23.72 -24.71 27.06
CA THR A 263 24.02 -26.13 27.21
C THR A 263 25.52 -26.37 27.40
N CYS A 264 26.37 -25.72 26.61
CA CYS A 264 27.83 -25.78 26.75
C CYS A 264 28.30 -25.24 28.11
N LEU A 265 27.74 -24.13 28.58
CA LEU A 265 28.05 -23.57 29.90
C LEU A 265 27.66 -24.52 31.03
N LEU A 266 26.49 -25.15 30.94
CA LEU A 266 26.03 -26.15 31.93
C LEU A 266 26.93 -27.40 31.94
N VAL A 267 27.34 -27.90 30.76
CA VAL A 267 28.24 -29.06 30.64
C VAL A 267 29.65 -28.71 31.15
N ALA A 268 30.18 -27.53 30.83
CA ALA A 268 31.48 -27.06 31.31
C ALA A 268 31.48 -26.89 32.84
N HIS A 269 30.44 -26.29 33.41
CA HIS A 269 30.27 -26.19 34.88
C HIS A 269 30.06 -27.56 35.54
N GLY A 270 29.35 -28.48 34.88
CA GLY A 270 29.16 -29.85 35.35
C GLY A 270 30.46 -30.64 35.41
N ARG A 271 31.36 -30.48 34.42
CA ARG A 271 32.69 -31.10 34.42
C ARG A 271 33.59 -30.58 35.54
N LEU A 272 33.49 -29.30 35.91
CA LEU A 272 34.26 -28.73 37.03
C LEU A 272 33.79 -29.22 38.41
N ARG A 273 32.59 -29.81 38.53
CA ARG A 273 32.10 -30.45 39.76
C ARG A 273 32.34 -31.97 39.81
N GLY A 274 32.87 -32.55 38.74
CA GLY A 274 33.11 -34.00 38.59
C GLY A 274 34.39 -34.52 39.25
N SER A 275 34.77 -34.01 40.43
CA SER A 275 35.90 -34.57 41.21
C SER A 275 35.65 -34.63 42.72
N ALA A 276 34.39 -34.73 43.15
CA ALA A 276 34.05 -35.10 44.52
C ALA A 276 33.19 -36.37 44.53
N CYS A 277 33.89 -37.48 44.80
CA CYS A 277 33.48 -38.82 45.21
C CYS A 277 31.99 -39.19 45.32
N CYS A 278 31.70 -40.35 44.72
CA CYS A 278 30.69 -41.34 45.07
C CYS A 278 30.16 -41.27 46.52
N ARG A 279 28.84 -41.11 46.64
CA ARG A 279 28.06 -41.84 47.65
C ARG A 279 26.75 -42.32 47.00
N PRO A 280 26.53 -43.64 46.86
CA PRO A 280 25.25 -44.16 46.44
C PRO A 280 24.28 -43.98 47.62
N ARG A 281 23.18 -43.25 47.43
CA ARG A 281 22.06 -43.28 48.37
C ARG A 281 20.79 -43.59 47.61
N CYS A 282 20.23 -44.73 47.99
CA CYS A 282 19.08 -45.41 47.42
C CYS A 282 17.83 -44.51 47.41
N THR A 283 17.10 -44.63 46.30
CA THR A 283 15.63 -44.72 46.18
C THR A 283 14.77 -44.17 47.32
N HIS A 284 13.95 -43.18 46.99
CA HIS A 284 12.56 -43.19 47.45
C HIS A 284 11.64 -42.51 46.43
N ASP A 285 10.58 -43.22 46.09
CA ASP A 285 9.44 -42.86 45.25
C ASP A 285 8.85 -41.48 45.55
N LEU A 286 8.49 -40.74 44.50
CA LEU A 286 7.45 -39.72 44.53
C LEU A 286 6.52 -39.87 43.32
N PRO A 287 5.19 -39.80 43.52
CA PRO A 287 4.21 -40.16 42.51
C PRO A 287 3.99 -39.07 41.46
N ARG A 288 3.86 -39.55 40.21
CA ARG A 288 3.05 -39.02 39.10
C ARG A 288 2.18 -37.80 39.44
N LYS A 289 2.56 -36.63 38.93
CA LYS A 289 1.59 -35.65 38.40
C LYS A 289 1.49 -35.84 36.90
N GLN A 290 0.75 -36.87 36.51
CA GLN A 290 0.38 -37.16 35.13
C GLN A 290 -1.10 -36.79 34.95
N GLN A 291 -1.46 -35.51 35.08
CA GLN A 291 -2.85 -35.08 34.83
C GLN A 291 -2.95 -33.58 34.52
N GLN A 292 -2.29 -33.12 33.46
CA GLN A 292 -2.60 -31.81 32.86
C GLN A 292 -2.28 -31.72 31.35
N GLN A 293 -2.10 -32.86 30.69
CA GLN A 293 -1.78 -32.94 29.25
C GLN A 293 -2.97 -33.46 28.41
N GLY A 294 -4.19 -33.31 28.92
CA GLY A 294 -5.42 -33.82 28.29
C GLY A 294 -6.45 -32.75 27.86
N GLN A 295 -6.24 -31.46 28.17
CA GLN A 295 -7.22 -30.41 27.83
C GLN A 295 -6.89 -29.63 26.55
N GLY A 296 -5.67 -29.73 26.01
CA GLY A 296 -5.30 -29.02 24.77
C GLY A 296 -5.76 -29.72 23.48
N GLN A 297 -5.98 -31.03 23.48
CA GLN A 297 -6.37 -31.77 22.26
C GLN A 297 -7.89 -31.74 21.99
N GLN A 298 -8.75 -31.58 23.00
CA GLN A 298 -10.20 -31.52 22.77
C GLN A 298 -10.65 -30.21 22.11
N GLN A 299 -9.95 -29.08 22.32
CA GLN A 299 -10.31 -27.82 21.65
C GLN A 299 -9.93 -27.78 20.17
N LEU A 300 -8.92 -28.56 19.73
CA LEU A 300 -8.53 -28.61 18.33
C LEU A 300 -9.50 -29.44 17.48
N GLU A 301 -10.07 -30.52 18.03
CA GLU A 301 -11.10 -31.31 17.34
C GLU A 301 -12.45 -30.59 17.23
N GLU A 302 -12.80 -29.73 18.19
CA GLU A 302 -14.04 -28.95 18.14
C GLU A 302 -13.98 -27.81 17.10
N GLN A 303 -12.80 -27.21 16.87
CA GLN A 303 -12.62 -26.24 15.80
C GLN A 303 -12.59 -26.87 14.40
N GLU A 304 -12.08 -28.10 14.26
CA GLU A 304 -12.08 -28.80 12.96
C GLU A 304 -13.49 -29.25 12.53
N GLN A 305 -14.39 -29.52 13.49
CA GLN A 305 -15.79 -29.84 13.19
C GLN A 305 -16.63 -28.62 12.81
N ALA A 306 -16.35 -27.43 13.37
CA ALA A 306 -17.06 -26.19 13.00
C ALA A 306 -16.77 -25.75 11.55
N VAL A 307 -15.56 -25.99 11.04
CA VAL A 307 -15.18 -25.67 9.65
C VAL A 307 -15.81 -26.64 8.65
N LYS A 308 -15.98 -27.92 9.02
CA LYS A 308 -16.60 -28.94 8.14
C LYS A 308 -18.13 -28.82 8.00
N LEU A 309 -18.81 -28.09 8.90
CA LEU A 309 -20.27 -27.93 8.90
C LEU A 309 -20.78 -26.68 8.15
N GLY A 310 -19.93 -25.95 7.44
CA GLY A 310 -20.37 -24.95 6.45
C GLY A 310 -21.21 -23.80 6.98
N HIS A 311 -21.13 -23.47 8.27
CA HIS A 311 -21.78 -22.30 8.83
C HIS A 311 -20.82 -21.11 8.78
N ALA A 312 -20.86 -20.38 7.66
CA ALA A 312 -20.28 -19.05 7.58
C ALA A 312 -21.00 -18.14 8.60
N PRO A 313 -20.29 -17.47 9.53
CA PRO A 313 -20.91 -16.40 10.30
C PRO A 313 -21.29 -15.29 9.33
N ALA A 314 -22.58 -15.02 9.25
CA ALA A 314 -23.14 -13.87 8.54
C ALA A 314 -22.65 -12.57 9.21
N ALA A 315 -21.54 -12.03 8.71
CA ALA A 315 -21.18 -10.63 8.94
C ALA A 315 -22.02 -9.77 7.99
N SER A 316 -23.29 -9.59 8.34
CA SER A 316 -24.14 -8.57 7.76
C SER A 316 -23.62 -7.18 8.17
N ALA A 317 -23.34 -6.39 7.13
CA ALA A 317 -23.73 -4.99 6.97
C ALA A 317 -23.49 -4.04 8.16
N LEU A 318 -22.54 -3.11 7.97
CA LEU A 318 -22.71 -1.68 8.23
C LEU A 318 -21.47 -0.92 7.71
N LEU A 319 -21.51 -0.52 6.44
CA LEU A 319 -20.70 0.58 5.93
C LEU A 319 -21.66 1.61 5.30
N PRO A 320 -21.63 2.87 5.71
CA PRO A 320 -22.40 3.92 5.05
C PRO A 320 -21.77 4.23 3.69
N ALA A 321 -22.65 4.38 2.70
CA ALA A 321 -22.31 4.91 1.39
C ALA A 321 -21.69 6.30 1.52
N ILE A 322 -20.43 6.44 1.09
CA ILE A 322 -19.81 7.73 0.82
C ILE A 322 -20.01 7.99 -0.67
N ALA A 323 -20.89 8.94 -0.99
CA ALA A 323 -21.11 9.40 -2.35
C ALA A 323 -19.86 10.13 -2.90
N PRO A 324 -19.57 10.02 -4.21
CA PRO A 324 -18.48 10.76 -4.82
C PRO A 324 -18.82 12.25 -4.84
N SER A 325 -17.94 13.05 -4.22
CA SER A 325 -17.98 14.50 -4.31
C SER A 325 -17.55 14.93 -5.71
N ALA A 326 -18.37 15.79 -6.31
CA ALA A 326 -18.21 16.38 -7.62
C ALA A 326 -16.87 17.08 -7.81
N CYS A 327 -16.39 17.06 -9.06
CA CYS A 327 -15.37 17.97 -9.59
C CYS A 327 -15.70 19.41 -9.24
N VAL A 328 -14.99 19.97 -8.26
CA VAL A 328 -14.95 21.42 -8.05
C VAL A 328 -14.03 21.99 -9.13
N ARG A 329 -14.67 22.56 -10.15
CA ARG A 329 -14.11 23.57 -11.04
C ARG A 329 -13.50 24.67 -10.17
N GLY A 330 -12.18 24.81 -10.19
CA GLY A 330 -11.48 25.93 -9.59
C GLY A 330 -11.84 27.22 -10.32
N SER A 331 -12.89 27.90 -9.85
CA SER A 331 -13.17 29.30 -10.19
C SER A 331 -12.12 30.17 -9.50
N LEU A 332 -11.18 30.68 -10.29
CA LEU A 332 -10.27 31.74 -9.89
C LEU A 332 -11.05 33.06 -9.83
N ASP A 333 -11.68 33.33 -8.68
CA ASP A 333 -12.14 34.67 -8.33
C ASP A 333 -11.26 35.23 -7.20
N GLY A 334 -10.08 35.71 -7.62
CA GLY A 334 -9.18 36.53 -6.81
C GLY A 334 -9.10 37.92 -7.40
N ALA A 335 -10.10 38.74 -7.14
CA ALA A 335 -10.08 40.17 -7.45
C ALA A 335 -8.97 40.88 -6.66
N SER A 336 -8.07 41.57 -7.35
CA SER A 336 -7.45 42.79 -6.83
C SER A 336 -7.16 43.79 -7.95
N PRO A 337 -7.20 45.10 -7.66
CA PRO A 337 -7.57 46.12 -8.63
C PRO A 337 -6.37 46.82 -9.27
N GLY A 338 -6.58 47.26 -10.51
CA GLY A 338 -6.01 48.49 -11.04
C GLY A 338 -4.60 48.39 -11.63
N LEU A 339 -4.52 48.57 -12.95
CA LEU A 339 -3.58 49.51 -13.58
C LEU A 339 -3.84 49.61 -15.09
N GLY A 340 -4.09 50.84 -15.55
CA GLY A 340 -3.45 51.35 -16.76
C GLY A 340 -4.06 51.00 -18.11
N SER A 341 -5.09 51.75 -18.48
CA SER A 341 -5.44 52.05 -19.88
C SER A 341 -4.22 52.45 -20.73
N ARG A 342 -3.96 51.73 -21.82
CA ARG A 342 -3.38 52.29 -23.05
C ARG A 342 -3.78 51.47 -24.27
N ARG A 343 -4.78 51.98 -25.00
CA ARG A 343 -5.08 51.57 -26.38
C ARG A 343 -3.94 52.02 -27.28
N HIS A 344 -3.33 51.09 -28.01
CA HIS A 344 -2.68 51.39 -29.27
C HIS A 344 -3.58 50.92 -30.41
N GLN A 345 -4.18 51.88 -31.11
CA GLN A 345 -4.73 51.67 -32.45
C GLN A 345 -3.57 51.54 -33.45
N PRO A 346 -3.64 50.63 -34.43
CA PRO A 346 -2.81 50.71 -35.63
C PRO A 346 -3.39 51.76 -36.61
N PRO A 347 -2.55 52.45 -37.38
CA PRO A 347 -3.02 53.39 -38.39
C PRO A 347 -3.54 52.63 -39.62
N LEU A 348 -4.77 52.98 -40.02
CA LEU A 348 -5.26 52.78 -41.38
C LEU A 348 -4.52 53.77 -42.29
N SER A 349 -3.79 53.26 -43.28
CA SER A 349 -3.35 54.03 -44.45
C SER A 349 -4.05 53.51 -45.69
N ALA A 350 -4.52 54.47 -46.48
CA ALA A 350 -5.21 54.36 -47.75
C ALA A 350 -4.37 53.72 -48.87
#